data_AF-A0A1F1KVH8-F1
#
_entry.id   AF-A0A1F1KVH8-F1
#
_cell.length_a   1.000
_cell.length_b   1.000
_cell.length_c   1.000
_cell.angle_alpha   90.00
_cell.angle_beta   90.00
_cell.angle_gamma   90.00
#
_symmetry.space_group_name_H-M   'P 1'
#
loop_
_entity.id
_entity.type
_entity.pdbx_description
1 polymer ?
#
loop_
_entity_poly.entity_id
_entity_poly.type
_entity_poly.pdbx_seq_one_letter_code
_entity_poly.pdbx_strand_id
1 'polypeptide(L)'
;MAKADLDGVRIIKKKYASKTYELSGDLAKKYPDGVKFSEEGFPNFEPYSIKKVTVNNLEGDAYYDFIKANEAPGFSSTPKGYTWHHVEDGRTLILVPSDLHGEIRHTGGASLIRKGIRP
;
A
#
# COMPACT_ATOMS: atom_id res chain seq x y z
N MET A 1 -15.72 7.08 7.70
CA MET A 1 -15.42 5.65 7.97
C MET A 1 -15.12 5.52 9.44
N ALA A 2 -15.66 4.51 10.13
CA ALA A 2 -15.38 4.31 11.54
C ALA A 2 -13.87 4.07 11.71
N LYS A 3 -13.23 4.84 12.60
CA LYS A 3 -11.86 4.63 13.04
C LYS A 3 -11.83 3.25 13.69
N ALA A 4 -11.49 2.23 12.91
CA ALA A 4 -11.41 0.89 13.45
C ALA A 4 -10.30 0.89 14.48
N ASP A 5 -10.55 0.18 15.58
CA ASP A 5 -9.62 0.08 16.67
C ASP A 5 -8.31 -0.56 16.19
N LEU A 6 -7.25 0.24 16.09
CA LEU A 6 -5.90 -0.21 15.75
C LEU A 6 -5.13 -0.60 17.02
N ASP A 7 -5.80 -0.70 18.18
CA ASP A 7 -5.19 -1.11 19.42
C ASP A 7 -4.53 -2.50 19.27
N GLY A 8 -3.27 -2.60 19.70
CA GLY A 8 -2.45 -3.79 19.51
C GLY A 8 -1.83 -3.96 18.11
N VAL A 9 -2.11 -3.08 17.14
CA VAL A 9 -1.43 -3.10 15.83
C VAL A 9 -0.16 -2.25 15.87
N ARG A 10 0.99 -2.91 15.70
CA ARG A 10 2.25 -2.20 15.44
C ARG A 10 2.23 -1.59 14.04
N ILE A 11 2.01 -0.28 13.96
CA ILE A 11 2.18 0.51 12.74
C ILE A 11 3.67 0.87 12.60
N ILE A 12 4.35 0.24 11.64
CA ILE A 12 5.73 0.60 11.29
C ILE A 12 5.72 2.03 10.75
N LYS A 13 6.74 2.82 11.12
CA LYS A 13 6.86 4.24 10.73
C LYS A 13 5.71 5.15 11.22
N LYS A 14 4.96 4.78 12.28
CA LYS A 14 3.96 5.65 12.96
C LYS A 14 4.47 7.07 13.28
N LYS A 15 5.79 7.26 13.47
CA LYS A 15 6.43 8.58 13.64
C LYS A 15 6.22 9.56 12.47
N TYR A 16 5.85 9.04 11.30
CA TYR A 16 5.52 9.80 10.10
C TYR A 16 4.01 10.08 9.97
N ALA A 17 3.15 9.67 10.91
CA ALA A 17 1.74 10.04 10.86
C ALA A 17 1.55 11.55 10.63
N SER A 18 0.74 11.90 9.63
CA SER A 18 0.53 13.28 9.15
C SER A 18 1.79 14.01 8.65
N LYS A 19 2.85 13.28 8.27
CA LYS A 19 4.11 13.82 7.74
C LYS A 19 4.42 13.25 6.36
N THR A 20 5.39 13.85 5.70
CA THR A 20 6.02 13.33 4.49
C THR A 20 7.28 12.55 4.84
N TYR A 21 7.45 11.38 4.22
CA TYR A 21 8.71 10.67 4.16
C TYR A 21 9.52 11.18 2.98
N GLU A 22 10.58 11.92 3.28
CA GLU A 22 11.53 12.39 2.29
C GLU A 22 12.44 11.24 1.84
N LEU A 23 12.56 11.07 0.53
CA LEU A 23 13.44 10.07 -0.08
C LEU A 23 14.86 10.64 -0.19
N SER A 24 15.83 9.78 -0.51
CA SER A 24 17.22 10.19 -0.72
C SER A 24 17.77 9.66 -2.04
N GLY A 25 18.91 10.23 -2.48
CA GLY A 25 19.61 9.79 -3.69
C GLY A 25 18.75 9.88 -4.95
N ASP A 26 18.84 8.85 -5.80
CA ASP A 26 18.12 8.83 -7.08
C ASP A 26 16.60 8.69 -6.91
N LEU A 27 16.14 8.08 -5.82
CA LEU A 27 14.71 8.04 -5.52
C LEU A 27 14.15 9.43 -5.20
N ALA A 28 14.91 10.30 -4.54
CA ALA A 28 14.49 11.69 -4.32
C ALA A 28 14.38 12.47 -5.64
N LYS A 29 15.25 12.20 -6.60
CA LYS A 29 15.16 12.82 -7.94
C LYS A 29 13.94 12.31 -8.71
N LYS A 30 13.62 11.02 -8.58
CA LYS A 30 12.50 10.37 -9.26
C LYS A 30 11.14 10.70 -8.63
N TYR A 31 11.12 10.91 -7.31
CA TYR A 31 9.93 11.15 -6.50
C TYR A 31 10.16 12.35 -5.55
N PRO A 32 10.25 13.58 -6.11
CA PRO A 32 10.64 14.76 -5.34
C PRO A 32 9.64 15.16 -4.25
N ASP A 33 8.38 14.73 -4.37
CA ASP A 33 7.33 15.02 -3.38
C ASP A 33 7.32 14.06 -2.19
N GLY A 34 8.22 13.05 -2.19
CA GLY A 34 8.28 12.03 -1.14
C GLY A 34 6.99 11.22 -1.03
N VAL A 35 6.73 10.62 0.13
CA VAL A 35 5.48 9.88 0.40
C VAL A 35 4.81 10.43 1.63
N LYS A 36 3.60 10.97 1.47
CA LYS A 36 2.76 11.43 2.58
C LYS A 36 2.24 10.23 3.36
N PHE A 37 2.06 10.39 4.66
CA PHE A 37 1.46 9.39 5.53
C PHE A 37 0.14 9.90 6.09
N SER A 38 -0.84 9.00 6.21
CA SER A 38 -2.13 9.30 6.85
C SER A 38 -1.93 9.62 8.34
N GLU A 39 -2.99 10.14 8.99
CA GLU A 39 -2.99 10.39 10.43
C GLU A 39 -2.76 9.11 11.26
N GLU A 40 -3.10 7.95 10.70
CA GLU A 40 -2.91 6.65 11.33
C GLU A 40 -1.52 6.07 11.08
N GLY A 41 -0.73 6.69 10.20
CA GLY A 41 0.65 6.30 9.90
C GLY A 41 0.80 5.29 8.76
N PHE A 42 -0.17 5.22 7.84
CA PHE A 42 -0.06 4.45 6.60
C PHE A 42 0.52 5.30 5.47
N PRO A 43 1.44 4.78 4.64
CA PRO A 43 1.95 5.52 3.50
C PRO A 43 0.89 5.68 2.41
N ASN A 44 0.78 6.88 1.84
CA ASN A 44 -0.07 7.16 0.71
C ASN A 44 0.75 7.07 -0.59
N PHE A 45 0.65 5.94 -1.28
CA PHE A 45 1.27 5.73 -2.60
C PHE A 45 0.34 6.09 -3.77
N GLU A 46 -0.90 6.54 -3.52
CA GLU A 46 -1.89 6.84 -4.57
C GLU A 46 -1.39 7.83 -5.64
N PRO A 47 -0.62 8.90 -5.31
CA PRO A 47 -0.05 9.80 -6.32
C PRO A 47 0.87 9.13 -7.34
N TYR A 48 1.43 7.97 -7.00
CA TYR A 48 2.36 7.22 -7.85
C TYR A 48 1.73 5.97 -8.48
N SER A 49 0.44 5.74 -8.24
CA SER A 49 -0.29 4.59 -8.75
C SER A 49 -0.63 4.75 -10.23
N ILE A 50 -0.43 3.69 -11.01
CA ILE A 50 -0.88 3.63 -12.41
C ILE A 50 -2.23 2.89 -12.56
N LYS A 51 -2.68 2.18 -11.52
CA LYS A 51 -3.96 1.49 -11.53
C LYS A 51 -4.48 1.30 -10.11
N LYS A 52 -5.78 1.49 -9.93
CA LYS A 52 -6.51 1.22 -8.69
C LYS A 52 -7.62 0.22 -8.97
N VAL A 53 -7.75 -0.78 -8.10
CA VAL A 53 -8.78 -1.81 -8.19
C VAL A 53 -9.38 -2.06 -6.81
N THR A 54 -10.68 -2.31 -6.77
CA THR A 54 -11.35 -2.86 -5.58
C THR A 54 -11.54 -4.34 -5.81
N VAL A 55 -11.03 -5.16 -4.90
CA VAL A 55 -11.08 -6.61 -4.96
C VAL A 55 -11.81 -7.11 -3.71
N ASN A 56 -12.77 -8.00 -3.90
CA ASN A 56 -13.47 -8.63 -2.79
C ASN A 56 -12.68 -9.82 -2.24
N ASN A 57 -12.83 -10.10 -0.95
CA ASN A 57 -12.23 -11.26 -0.27
C ASN A 57 -10.71 -11.32 -0.47
N LEU A 58 -10.03 -10.23 -0.12
CA LEU A 58 -8.58 -10.22 -0.01
C LEU A 58 -8.16 -11.05 1.20
N GLU A 59 -7.04 -11.74 1.06
CA GLU A 59 -6.53 -12.66 2.10
C GLU A 59 -5.34 -12.04 2.84
N GLY A 60 -4.80 -10.92 2.31
CA GLY A 60 -3.57 -10.32 2.77
C GLY A 60 -2.34 -11.16 2.38
N ASP A 61 -2.53 -12.09 1.44
CA ASP A 61 -1.49 -12.88 0.79
C ASP A 61 -1.17 -12.27 -0.56
N ALA A 62 0.09 -11.85 -0.74
CA ALA A 62 0.49 -11.15 -1.96
C ALA A 62 0.35 -12.00 -3.22
N TYR A 63 0.53 -13.33 -3.15
CA TYR A 63 0.45 -14.16 -4.34
C TYR A 63 -0.99 -14.25 -4.84
N TYR A 64 -1.93 -14.66 -3.98
CA TYR A 64 -3.33 -14.83 -4.38
C TYR A 64 -4.03 -13.50 -4.66
N ASP A 65 -3.75 -12.48 -3.85
CA ASP A 65 -4.38 -11.17 -4.04
C ASP A 65 -3.87 -10.46 -5.30
N PHE A 66 -2.61 -10.67 -5.69
CA PHE A 66 -2.08 -10.07 -6.91
C PHE A 66 -2.66 -10.73 -8.16
N ILE A 67 -2.98 -12.03 -8.13
CA ILE A 67 -3.71 -12.70 -9.21
C ILE A 67 -5.06 -12.01 -9.41
N LYS A 68 -5.86 -11.89 -8.33
CA LYS A 68 -7.17 -11.21 -8.37
C LYS A 68 -7.04 -9.74 -8.85
N ALA A 69 -6.01 -9.03 -8.39
CA ALA A 69 -5.76 -7.65 -8.77
C ALA A 69 -5.33 -7.49 -10.23
N ASN A 70 -4.60 -8.45 -10.79
CA ASN A 70 -4.22 -8.48 -12.21
C ASN A 70 -5.41 -8.81 -13.11
N GLU A 71 -6.28 -9.72 -12.71
CA GLU A 71 -7.46 -10.11 -13.47
C GLU A 71 -8.47 -8.95 -13.64
N ALA A 72 -8.69 -8.15 -12.58
CA ALA A 72 -9.66 -7.06 -12.58
C ALA A 72 -9.48 -6.03 -13.73
N PRO A 73 -8.26 -5.56 -14.06
CA PRO A 73 -7.99 -4.72 -15.23
C PRO A 73 -7.59 -5.50 -16.50
N GLY A 74 -7.60 -6.83 -16.48
CA GLY A 74 -7.24 -7.67 -17.61
C GLY A 74 -5.73 -7.82 -17.85
N PHE A 75 -4.90 -7.71 -16.82
CA PHE A 75 -3.47 -8.00 -16.91
C PHE A 75 -3.21 -9.50 -16.82
N SER A 76 -2.37 -10.03 -17.72
CA SER A 76 -1.90 -11.42 -17.65
C SER A 76 -0.94 -11.67 -16.48
N SER A 77 -0.28 -10.61 -16.00
CA SER A 77 0.66 -10.62 -14.89
C SER A 77 0.93 -9.19 -14.42
N THR A 78 1.44 -9.04 -13.20
CA THR A 78 1.85 -7.72 -12.69
C THR A 78 2.91 -7.10 -13.61
N PRO A 79 2.70 -5.88 -14.12
CA PRO A 79 3.67 -5.21 -14.99
C PRO A 79 5.08 -5.11 -14.39
N LYS A 80 6.11 -5.30 -15.21
CA LYS A 80 7.51 -5.24 -14.78
C LYS A 80 7.82 -3.87 -14.15
N GLY A 81 8.45 -3.88 -12.98
CA GLY A 81 8.81 -2.67 -12.23
C GLY A 81 7.69 -2.13 -11.32
N TYR A 82 6.55 -2.82 -11.25
CA TYR A 82 5.44 -2.47 -10.39
C TYR A 82 5.08 -3.60 -9.41
N THR A 83 4.45 -3.23 -8.31
CA THR A 83 3.87 -4.14 -7.32
C THR A 83 2.50 -3.63 -6.93
N TRP A 84 1.58 -4.54 -6.61
CA TRP A 84 0.34 -4.15 -5.98
C TRP A 84 0.60 -3.84 -4.50
N HIS A 85 0.01 -2.76 -4.02
CA HIS A 85 0.02 -2.35 -2.62
C HIS A 85 -1.39 -2.43 -2.07
N HIS A 86 -1.58 -3.18 -1.00
CA HIS A 86 -2.84 -3.26 -0.25
C HIS A 86 -3.03 -1.98 0.58
N VAL A 87 -4.05 -1.20 0.23
CA VAL A 87 -4.46 0.00 0.98
C VAL A 87 -5.08 -0.40 2.33
N GLU A 88 -5.00 0.47 3.34
CA GLU A 88 -5.44 0.20 4.71
C GLU A 88 -6.96 -0.03 4.87
N ASP A 89 -7.75 0.14 3.82
CA ASP A 89 -9.18 -0.18 3.79
C ASP A 89 -9.45 -1.70 3.71
N GLY A 90 -8.44 -2.50 3.35
CA GLY A 90 -8.52 -3.96 3.19
C GLY A 90 -9.25 -4.44 1.94
N ARG A 91 -9.59 -3.55 1.00
CA ARG A 91 -10.35 -3.89 -0.22
C ARG A 91 -9.68 -3.37 -1.49
N THR A 92 -8.89 -2.31 -1.35
CA THR A 92 -8.28 -1.64 -2.48
C THR A 92 -6.83 -2.10 -2.65
N LEU A 93 -6.47 -2.44 -3.89
CA LEU A 93 -5.08 -2.53 -4.32
C LEU A 93 -4.75 -1.42 -5.32
N ILE A 94 -3.57 -0.84 -5.17
CA ILE A 94 -3.01 0.13 -6.10
C ILE A 94 -1.69 -0.39 -6.68
N LEU A 95 -1.51 -0.26 -8.00
CA LEU A 95 -0.32 -0.71 -8.71
C LEU A 95 0.70 0.42 -8.72
N VAL A 96 1.79 0.25 -7.97
CA VAL A 96 2.77 1.30 -7.68
C VAL A 96 4.19 0.84 -8.05
N PRO A 97 5.13 1.75 -8.30
CA PRO A 97 6.52 1.39 -8.58
C PRO A 97 7.15 0.57 -7.46
N SER A 98 7.79 -0.55 -7.81
CA SER A 98 8.37 -1.49 -6.84
C SER A 98 9.54 -0.90 -6.06
N ASP A 99 10.31 -0.01 -6.69
CA ASP A 99 11.45 0.68 -6.07
C ASP A 99 11.01 1.63 -4.96
N LEU A 100 9.99 2.45 -5.23
CA LEU A 100 9.40 3.35 -4.24
C LEU A 100 8.75 2.58 -3.08
N HIS A 101 7.96 1.56 -3.39
CA HIS A 101 7.31 0.73 -2.38
C HIS A 101 8.33 -0.02 -1.52
N GLY A 102 9.41 -0.53 -2.12
CA GLY A 102 10.46 -1.27 -1.44
C GLY A 102 11.32 -0.42 -0.49
N GLU A 103 11.57 0.84 -0.83
CA GLU A 103 12.33 1.78 0.02
C GLU A 103 11.62 2.06 1.36
N ILE A 104 10.29 2.16 1.33
CA ILE A 104 9.51 2.56 2.50
C ILE A 104 9.00 1.32 3.20
N ARG A 105 9.74 0.77 4.16
CA ARG A 105 9.20 -0.29 5.04
C ARG A 105 8.00 0.24 5.85
N HIS A 106 6.85 -0.41 5.74
CA HIS A 106 5.59 0.02 6.35
C HIS A 106 4.72 -1.16 6.79
N THR A 107 3.72 -0.87 7.63
CA THR A 107 2.55 -1.74 7.81
C THR A 107 1.52 -1.30 6.79
N GLY A 108 1.04 -2.21 5.94
CA GLY A 108 -0.01 -1.92 4.94
C GLY A 108 -1.28 -2.75 5.19
N GLY A 109 -2.27 -2.61 4.31
CA GLY A 109 -3.57 -3.29 4.39
C GLY A 109 -3.47 -4.81 4.51
N ALA A 110 -2.49 -5.43 3.85
CA ALA A 110 -2.22 -6.87 3.94
C ALA A 110 -2.01 -7.35 5.38
N SER A 111 -1.39 -6.53 6.24
CA SER A 111 -1.23 -6.90 7.66
C SER A 111 -2.53 -6.78 8.46
N LEU A 112 -3.43 -5.88 8.07
CA LEU A 112 -4.72 -5.70 8.75
C LEU A 112 -5.69 -6.81 8.38
N ILE A 113 -5.69 -7.23 7.11
CA ILE A 113 -6.47 -8.37 6.60
C ILE A 113 -6.06 -9.66 7.33
N ARG A 114 -4.76 -9.99 7.37
CA ARG A 114 -4.25 -11.18 8.07
C ARG A 114 -4.57 -11.22 9.57
N LYS A 115 -4.88 -10.07 10.17
CA LYS A 115 -5.28 -9.96 11.59
C LYS A 115 -6.79 -9.92 11.79
N GLY A 116 -7.60 -9.96 10.72
CA GLY A 116 -9.05 -9.84 10.78
C GLY A 116 -9.55 -8.44 11.18
N ILE A 117 -8.69 -7.42 11.11
CA ILE A 117 -9.00 -6.02 11.48
C ILE A 117 -9.67 -5.29 10.32
N ARG A 118 -9.40 -5.75 9.11
CA ARG A 118 -10.01 -5.31 7.87
C ARG A 118 -10.62 -6.53 7.17
N PRO A 119 -11.68 -6.31 6.39
CA PRO A 119 -12.32 -7.38 5.62
C PRO A 119 -11.37 -8.03 4.62
#